data_AF-F3PXC1-F1
#
_entry.id   AF-F3PXC1-F1
#
_cell.length_a   1.000
_cell.length_b   1.000
_cell.length_c   1.000
_cell.angle_alpha   90.00
_cell.angle_beta   90.00
_cell.angle_gamma   90.00
#
_symmetry.space_group_name_H-M   'P 1'
#
loop_
_entity.id
_entity.type
_entity.pdbx_description
1 polymer ?
#
loop_
_entity_poly.entity_id
_entity_poly.type
_entity_poly.pdbx_seq_one_letter_code
_entity_poly.pdbx_strand_id
1 'polypeptide(L)' 'MEQMRKLPIGIQTFEEIRKDNYLYVDKTAMIYQSGYLTIRGYDKEVLLYTLAFPNDEVRYGFLNFLVPYYTGCNSED' A
#
# COMPACT_ATOMS: atom_id res chain seq x y z
N MET A 1 -16.37 -18.57 -19.77
CA MET A 1 -16.00 -17.15 -19.91
C MET A 1 -15.60 -16.66 -18.54
N GLU A 2 -14.40 -16.10 -18.41
CA GLU A 2 -13.89 -15.61 -17.13
C GLU A 2 -14.66 -14.35 -16.74
N GLN A 3 -15.26 -14.34 -15.55
CA GLN A 3 -16.05 -13.20 -15.09
C GLN A 3 -15.10 -12.08 -14.61
N MET A 4 -15.30 -10.86 -15.11
CA MET A 4 -14.45 -9.71 -14.78
C MET A 4 -14.54 -9.38 -13.28
N ARG A 5 -13.39 -9.31 -12.62
CA ARG A 5 -13.27 -9.05 -11.17
C ARG A 5 -13.56 -7.58 -10.86
N LYS A 6 -14.29 -7.32 -9.77
CA LYS A 6 -14.62 -5.96 -9.33
C LYS A 6 -13.40 -5.27 -8.72
N LEU A 7 -13.15 -4.01 -9.07
CA LEU A 7 -12.08 -3.20 -8.50
C LEU A 7 -12.59 -2.37 -7.31
N PRO A 8 -11.82 -2.25 -6.20
CA PRO A 8 -12.22 -1.51 -5.01
C PRO A 8 -11.96 -0.01 -5.17
N ILE A 9 -12.62 0.64 -6.12
CA ILE A 9 -12.48 2.09 -6.34
C ILE A 9 -13.27 2.83 -5.26
N GLY A 10 -12.58 3.70 -4.51
CA GLY A 10 -13.17 4.46 -3.40
C GLY A 10 -13.39 3.66 -2.11
N ILE A 11 -13.14 2.35 -2.11
CA ILE A 11 -13.22 1.51 -0.92
C ILE A 11 -11.82 1.41 -0.30
N GLN A 12 -11.69 1.85 0.96
CA GLN A 12 -10.41 1.84 1.67
C GLN A 12 -10.35 0.79 2.80
N THR A 13 -11.45 0.08 3.08
CA THR A 13 -11.48 -0.90 4.17
C THR A 13 -11.32 -2.34 3.67
N PHE A 14 -10.48 -3.10 4.37
CA PHE A 14 -10.30 -4.53 4.10
C PHE A 14 -11.55 -5.36 4.37
N GLU A 15 -12.47 -4.86 5.20
CA GLU A 15 -13.73 -5.54 5.51
C GLU A 15 -14.67 -5.53 4.31
N GLU A 16 -14.91 -4.37 3.71
CA GLU A 16 -15.75 -4.21 2.52
C GLU A 16 -15.18 -4.98 1.32
N ILE A 17 -13.86 -4.89 1.11
CA ILE A 17 -13.18 -5.62 0.02
C ILE A 17 -13.45 -7.13 0.11
N ARG A 18 -13.41 -7.71 1.32
CA ARG A 18 -13.63 -9.15 1.55
C ARG A 18 -15.11 -9.53 1.47
N LYS A 19 -16.00 -8.75 2.08
CA LYS A 19 -17.45 -9.04 2.10
C LYS A 19 -18.04 -9.04 0.69
N ASP A 20 -17.64 -8.08 -0.14
CA ASP A 20 -18.23 -7.87 -1.46
C ASP A 20 -17.41 -8.49 -2.61
N ASN A 21 -16.40 -9.30 -2.27
CA ASN A 21 -15.55 -10.04 -3.20
C ASN A 21 -14.86 -9.16 -4.25
N TYR A 22 -14.33 -8.01 -3.82
CA TYR A 22 -13.49 -7.16 -4.64
C TYR A 22 -12.08 -7.75 -4.80
N LEU A 23 -11.42 -7.41 -5.91
CA LEU A 23 -10.00 -7.67 -6.09
C LEU A 23 -9.20 -6.87 -5.06
N TYR A 24 -8.51 -7.55 -4.14
CA TYR A 24 -7.50 -6.89 -3.33
C TYR A 24 -6.31 -6.50 -4.21
N VAL A 25 -6.04 -5.19 -4.28
CA VAL A 25 -4.90 -4.64 -5.03
C VAL A 25 -3.81 -4.26 -4.04
N ASP A 26 -2.76 -5.07 -3.97
CA ASP A 26 -1.58 -4.76 -3.17
C ASP A 26 -0.74 -3.66 -3.85
N LYS A 27 -0.54 -2.55 -3.14
CA LYS A 27 0.21 -1.38 -3.64
C LYS A 27 1.68 -1.41 -3.22
N THR A 28 2.11 -2.42 -2.46
CA THR A 28 3.47 -2.50 -1.91
C THR A 28 4.53 -2.42 -3.00
N ALA A 29 4.36 -3.13 -4.11
CA ALA A 29 5.31 -3.11 -5.22
C ALA A 29 5.46 -1.71 -5.84
N MET A 30 4.36 -0.97 -5.99
CA MET A 30 4.38 0.39 -6.53
C MET A 30 5.07 1.36 -5.57
N ILE A 31 4.79 1.26 -4.26
CA ILE A 31 5.43 2.09 -3.22
C ILE A 31 6.94 1.79 -3.14
N TYR A 32 7.34 0.54 -3.33
CA TYR A 32 8.75 0.15 -3.42
C TYR A 32 9.42 0.73 -4.67
N GLN A 33 8.80 0.58 -5.84
CA GLN A 33 9.34 1.11 -7.11
C GLN A 33 9.43 2.63 -7.14
N SER A 34 8.55 3.34 -6.43
CA SER A 34 8.60 4.80 -6.31
C SER A 34 9.65 5.28 -5.30
N GLY A 35 10.37 4.38 -4.62
CA GLY A 35 11.46 4.72 -3.69
C GLY A 35 11.03 5.02 -2.25
N TYR A 36 9.75 4.84 -1.89
CA TYR A 36 9.30 5.05 -0.51
C TYR A 36 9.71 3.90 0.42
N LEU A 37 9.77 2.68 -0.09
CA LEU A 37 10.24 1.51 0.66
C LEU A 37 11.56 1.00 0.10
N THR A 38 12.42 0.53 0.99
CA THR A 38 13.69 -0.15 0.68
C THR A 38 13.79 -1.48 1.43
N ILE A 39 14.70 -2.35 1.00
CA ILE A 39 15.03 -3.58 1.72
C ILE A 39 15.83 -3.21 2.98
N ARG A 40 15.28 -3.53 4.14
CA ARG A 40 15.95 -3.37 5.44
C ARG A 40 16.65 -4.65 5.90
N GLY A 41 16.18 -5.80 5.44
CA GLY A 41 16.72 -7.09 5.83
C GLY A 41 16.20 -8.21 4.94
N TYR A 42 16.89 -9.35 5.01
CA TYR A 42 16.54 -10.56 4.29
C TYR A 42 16.72 -11.75 5.23
N ASP A 43 15.65 -12.52 5.40
CA ASP A 43 15.68 -13.79 6.10
C ASP A 43 15.80 -14.92 5.07
N LYS A 44 16.95 -15.59 5.08
CA LYS A 44 17.28 -16.67 4.16
C LYS A 44 16.58 -17.99 4.49
N GLU A 45 16.08 -18.17 5.71
CA GLU A 45 15.41 -19.41 6.13
C GLU A 45 14.00 -19.47 5.57
N VAL A 46 13.31 -18.33 5.52
CA VAL A 46 11.95 -18.19 4.99
C VAL A 46 11.90 -17.51 3.62
N LEU A 47 13.05 -17.11 3.06
CA LEU A 47 13.18 -16.39 1.78
C LEU A 47 12.35 -15.08 1.74
N LEU A 48 12.26 -14.38 2.87
CA LEU A 48 11.46 -13.16 3.01
C LEU A 48 12.33 -11.91 3.12
N TYR A 49 11.95 -10.88 2.39
CA TYR A 49 12.51 -9.54 2.50
C TYR A 49 11.69 -8.70 3.47
N THR A 50 12.37 -7.96 4.33
CA THR A 50 11.75 -6.93 5.17
C THR A 50 11.87 -5.59 4.46
N LEU A 51 10.73 -4.95 4.18
CA LEU A 51 10.67 -3.61 3.61
C LEU A 51 10.45 -2.55 4.70
N ALA A 52 11.11 -1.41 4.58
CA ALA A 52 10.93 -0.26 5.48
C ALA A 52 11.21 1.07 4.77
N PHE A 53 10.84 2.19 5.39
CA PHE A 53 11.30 3.51 4.95
C PHE A 53 12.82 3.61 5.09
N PRO A 54 13.54 4.18 4.10
CA PRO A 54 15.00 4.30 4.15
C PRO A 54 15.48 5.27 5.23
N ASN A 55 14.72 6.33 5.48
CA ASN A 55 14.98 7.34 6.49
C ASN A 55 13.67 8.06 6.86
N ASP A 56 13.74 8.95 7.85
CA ASP A 56 12.57 9.69 8.33
C ASP A 56 12.05 10.72 7.31
N GLU A 57 12.92 11.34 6.51
CA GLU A 57 12.50 12.31 5.49
C GLU A 57 11.57 11.68 4.44
N VAL A 58 11.91 10.49 3.95
CA VAL A 58 11.07 9.72 3.01
C VAL A 58 9.77 9.27 3.67
N ARG A 59 9.80 8.89 4.96
CA ARG A 59 8.60 8.56 5.73
C ARG A 59 7.66 9.77 5.86
N TYR A 60 8.19 10.93 6.24
CA TYR A 60 7.39 12.16 6.34
C TYR A 60 6.86 12.59 4.97
N GLY A 61 7.67 12.49 3.91
CA GLY A 61 7.22 12.72 2.54
C GLY A 61 6.05 11.81 2.15
N PHE A 62 6.13 10.51 2.45
CA PHE A 62 5.04 9.58 2.24
C PHE A 62 3.76 9.99 2.98
N LEU A 63 3.87 10.32 4.26
CA LEU A 63 2.73 10.71 5.10
C LEU A 63 2.08 12.02 4.63
N ASN A 64 2.88 13.00 4.20
CA ASN A 64 2.37 14.32 3.81
C ASN A 64 1.84 14.36 2.37
N PHE A 65 2.46 13.61 1.44
CA PHE A 65 2.15 13.71 0.02
C PHE A 65 1.42 12.52 -0.56
N LEU A 66 1.47 11.33 0.05
CA LEU A 66 0.89 10.12 -0.55
C LEU A 66 -0.32 9.60 0.23
N VAL A 67 -0.23 9.59 1.56
CA VAL A 67 -1.31 9.10 2.43
C VAL A 67 -2.64 9.85 2.22
N PRO A 68 -2.70 11.19 2.09
CA PRO A 68 -3.97 11.89 1.90
C PRO A 68 -4.78 11.39 0.68
N TYR A 69 -4.08 11.06 -0.42
CA TYR A 69 -4.70 10.52 -1.63
C TYR A 69 -5.25 9.10 -1.45
N TYR A 70 -4.76 8.35 -0.46
CA TYR A 70 -5.19 6.97 -0.21
C TYR A 70 -6.15 6.82 0.96
N THR A 71 -6.14 7.72 1.94
CA THR A 71 -7.00 7.59 3.13
C THR A 71 -8.18 8.55 3.15
N GLY A 72 -8.24 9.51 2.22
CA GLY A 72 -9.29 10.52 2.21
C GLY A 72 -9.25 11.48 3.43
N CYS A 73 -8.19 11.43 4.24
CA CYS A 73 -7.91 12.45 5.25
C CYS A 73 -7.25 13.64 4.55
N ASN A 74 -8.08 14.56 4.05
CA ASN A 74 -7.60 15.91 3.76
C ASN A 74 -7.31 16.59 5.10
N SER A 75 -6.09 17.10 5.30
CA SER A 75 -5.74 17.95 6.42
C SER A 75 -6.31 19.37 6.21
N GLU A 76 -7.63 19.45 6.09
CA GLU A 76 -8.38 20.70 6.17
C GLU A 76 -9.35 20.56 7.35
N ASP A 77 -8.75 20.55 8.55
CA ASP A 77 -9.32 21.04 9.82
C ASP A 77 -8.21 21.81 10.56
#